data_AF-A0A923GMX5-F1
#
_entry.id   AF-A0A923GMX5-F1
#
_cell.length_a   1.000
_cell.length_b   1.000
_cell.length_c   1.000
_cell.angle_alpha   90.00
_cell.angle_beta   90.00
_cell.angle_gamma   90.00
#
_symmetry.space_group_name_H-M   'P 1'
#
loop_
_entity.id
_entity.type
_entity.pdbx_description
1 polymer ?
#
loop_
_entity_poly.entity_id
_entity_poly.type
_entity_poly.pdbx_seq_one_letter_code
_entity_poly.pdbx_strand_id
1 'polypeptide(L)'
;QTITIPVGQSSGTTTGAVTNDVYQGHAAVTNSITSVSGGNYENLVANQAPVSTAVTDVQDTTTVTLTATPSVAEGGTITYTATVNAPVTGSPVIVSLANGQTITIPVGQSSGTTTGAVTNDV
;
A
#
# COMPACT_ATOMS: atom_id res chain seq x y z
N GLN A 1 -5.71 14.19 -20.08
CA GLN A 1 -7.05 14.54 -19.53
C GLN A 1 -7.47 15.83 -20.20
N THR A 2 -8.72 15.94 -20.64
CA THR A 2 -9.23 17.14 -21.35
C THR A 2 -10.56 17.53 -20.72
N ILE A 3 -10.76 18.83 -20.53
CA ILE A 3 -12.04 19.40 -20.11
C ILE A 3 -12.63 20.14 -21.31
N THR A 4 -13.87 19.81 -21.66
CA THR A 4 -14.64 20.52 -22.69
C THR A 4 -15.73 21.35 -22.01
N ILE A 5 -15.81 22.63 -22.35
CA ILE A 5 -16.91 23.51 -21.94
C ILE A 5 -17.88 23.61 -23.14
N PRO A 6 -19.10 23.06 -23.07
CA PRO A 6 -20.05 23.12 -24.17
C PRO A 6 -20.51 24.54 -24.51
N VAL A 7 -21.01 24.74 -25.73
CA VAL A 7 -21.59 26.02 -26.15
C VAL A 7 -22.73 26.43 -25.20
N GLY A 8 -22.73 27.70 -24.78
CA GLY A 8 -23.71 28.24 -23.83
C GLY A 8 -23.45 27.87 -22.37
N GLN A 9 -22.38 27.13 -22.07
CA GLN A 9 -21.98 26.80 -20.69
C GLN A 9 -20.76 27.60 -20.26
N SER A 10 -20.57 27.70 -18.94
CA SER A 10 -19.42 28.38 -18.33
C SER A 10 -18.52 27.43 -17.52
N SER A 11 -18.81 26.14 -17.53
CA SER A 11 -18.05 25.13 -16.80
C SER A 11 -18.00 23.80 -17.53
N GLY A 12 -16.96 23.04 -17.22
CA GLY A 12 -16.77 21.66 -17.62
C GLY A 12 -15.98 20.96 -16.52
N THR A 13 -16.10 19.64 -16.41
CA THR A 13 -15.43 18.87 -15.36
C THR A 13 -14.75 17.64 -15.97
N THR A 14 -13.75 17.14 -15.24
CA THR A 14 -13.14 15.84 -15.49
C THR A 14 -12.88 15.18 -14.14
N THR A 15 -12.73 13.87 -14.13
CA THR A 15 -12.47 13.10 -12.91
C THR A 15 -11.09 12.47 -12.97
N GLY A 16 -10.44 12.39 -11.82
CA GLY A 16 -9.24 11.59 -11.59
C GLY A 16 -9.54 10.53 -10.54
N ALA A 17 -8.92 9.37 -10.65
CA ALA A 17 -8.99 8.33 -9.64
C ALA A 17 -7.73 8.35 -8.77
N VAL A 18 -7.91 8.07 -7.47
CA VAL A 18 -6.83 7.75 -6.53
C VAL A 18 -7.02 6.31 -6.09
N THR A 19 -5.91 5.60 -5.88
CA THR A 19 -5.93 4.22 -5.39
C THR A 19 -5.90 4.20 -3.87
N ASN A 20 -6.41 3.11 -3.28
CA ASN A 20 -6.17 2.79 -1.88
C ASN A 20 -5.13 1.67 -1.79
N ASP A 21 -4.27 1.72 -0.79
CA ASP A 21 -3.42 0.61 -0.40
C ASP A 21 -3.34 0.51 1.12
N VAL A 22 -2.70 -0.55 1.62
CA VAL A 22 -2.64 -0.83 3.06
C VAL A 22 -1.53 -0.05 3.80
N TYR A 23 -0.79 0.80 3.08
CA TYR A 23 0.35 1.51 3.63
C TYR A 23 -0.03 2.94 3.98
N GLN A 24 0.79 3.57 4.81
CA GLN A 24 0.48 4.90 5.32
C GLN A 24 0.61 5.97 4.24
N GLY A 25 -0.49 6.69 4.05
CA GLY A 25 -0.51 7.97 3.36
C GLY A 25 -0.52 7.87 1.84
N HIS A 26 -0.86 9.00 1.21
CA HIS A 26 -0.77 9.20 -0.23
C HIS A 26 -0.27 10.62 -0.50
N ALA A 27 0.51 10.79 -1.58
CA ALA A 27 0.90 12.13 -2.02
C ALA A 27 -0.32 12.91 -2.54
N ALA A 28 -0.32 14.23 -2.33
CA ALA A 28 -1.35 15.09 -2.89
C ALA A 28 -1.34 15.03 -4.43
N VAL A 29 -2.51 15.06 -5.04
CA VAL A 29 -2.64 15.08 -6.51
C VAL A 29 -2.58 16.52 -6.97
N THR A 30 -1.61 16.84 -7.82
CA THR A 30 -1.43 18.18 -8.40
C THR A 30 -1.72 18.17 -9.90
N ASN A 31 -2.39 19.20 -10.39
CA ASN A 31 -2.59 19.39 -11.82
C ASN A 31 -2.55 20.87 -12.20
N SER A 32 -2.37 21.18 -13.48
CA SER A 32 -2.36 22.54 -14.00
C SER A 32 -2.90 22.57 -15.43
N ILE A 33 -3.29 23.75 -15.89
CA ILE A 33 -3.64 23.96 -17.30
C ILE A 33 -2.34 24.09 -18.10
N THR A 34 -2.17 23.28 -19.14
CA THR A 34 -1.00 23.33 -20.03
C THR A 34 -1.29 24.06 -21.35
N SER A 35 -2.54 24.03 -21.80
CA SER A 35 -2.97 24.71 -23.03
C SER A 35 -4.48 24.91 -23.01
N VAL A 36 -4.95 25.96 -23.66
CA VAL A 36 -6.37 26.18 -23.96
C VAL A 36 -6.53 26.44 -25.45
N SER A 37 -7.63 25.98 -26.01
CA SER A 37 -7.95 26.14 -27.42
C SER A 37 -9.46 26.18 -27.63
N GLY A 38 -9.91 26.86 -28.67
CA GLY A 38 -11.33 27.01 -29.00
C GLY A 38 -11.98 28.20 -28.31
N GLY A 39 -13.31 28.28 -28.42
CA GLY A 39 -14.06 29.50 -28.15
C GLY A 39 -13.93 30.52 -29.29
N ASN A 40 -14.76 31.56 -29.24
CA ASN A 40 -14.71 32.70 -30.18
C ASN A 40 -14.41 33.99 -29.41
N TYR A 41 -13.48 33.91 -28.45
CA TYR A 41 -13.12 35.04 -27.59
C TYR A 41 -12.04 35.88 -28.27
N GLU A 42 -12.10 37.20 -28.09
CA GLU A 42 -11.12 38.14 -28.63
C GLU A 42 -9.74 37.98 -27.96
N ASN A 43 -9.73 37.56 -26.69
CA ASN A 43 -8.52 37.24 -25.93
C ASN A 43 -8.83 36.19 -24.85
N LEU A 44 -8.23 35.01 -24.95
CA LEU A 44 -8.37 33.93 -23.98
C LEU A 44 -7.02 33.66 -23.31
N VAL A 45 -6.96 33.86 -22.00
CA VAL A 45 -5.76 33.61 -21.19
C VAL A 45 -6.11 32.63 -20.08
N ALA A 46 -5.33 31.56 -19.95
CA ALA A 46 -5.50 30.57 -18.90
C ALA A 46 -4.58 30.87 -17.71
N ASN A 47 -5.10 30.65 -16.49
CA ASN A 47 -4.26 30.60 -15.30
C ASN A 47 -3.61 29.20 -15.20
N GLN A 48 -2.29 29.14 -15.36
CA GLN A 48 -1.52 27.89 -15.34
C GLN A 48 -0.96 27.56 -13.94
N ALA A 49 -1.33 28.31 -12.90
CA ALA A 49 -0.93 27.99 -11.54
C ALA A 49 -1.41 26.57 -11.16
N PRO A 50 -0.54 25.74 -10.55
CA PRO A 50 -0.93 24.40 -10.16
C PRO A 50 -1.97 24.44 -9.04
N VAL A 51 -2.95 23.55 -9.14
CA VAL A 51 -3.90 23.25 -8.08
C VAL A 51 -3.51 21.92 -7.42
N SER A 52 -3.81 21.77 -6.14
CA SER A 52 -3.49 20.58 -5.36
C SER A 52 -4.70 20.11 -4.57
N THR A 53 -4.93 18.80 -4.58
CA THR A 53 -5.95 18.13 -3.77
C THR A 53 -5.27 17.18 -2.81
N ALA A 54 -5.50 17.36 -1.52
CA ALA A 54 -5.00 16.44 -0.49
C ALA A 54 -5.71 15.09 -0.62
N VAL A 55 -4.95 14.00 -0.45
CA VAL A 55 -5.49 12.65 -0.37
C VAL A 55 -5.44 12.23 1.10
N THR A 56 -6.60 11.96 1.68
CA THR A 56 -6.69 11.45 3.05
C THR A 56 -6.60 9.95 3.02
N ASP A 57 -5.66 9.43 3.80
CA ASP A 57 -5.46 7.99 3.95
C ASP A 57 -6.61 7.32 4.69
N VAL A 58 -6.90 6.06 4.34
CA VAL A 58 -7.91 5.24 5.00
C VAL A 58 -7.20 4.18 5.83
N GLN A 59 -7.61 4.01 7.09
CA GLN A 59 -7.02 2.99 7.95
C GLN A 59 -7.40 1.59 7.45
N ASP A 60 -6.41 0.85 6.97
CA ASP A 60 -6.52 -0.59 6.69
C ASP A 60 -5.98 -1.44 7.85
N THR A 61 -6.52 -2.65 8.01
CA THR A 61 -6.07 -3.62 9.03
C THR A 61 -5.31 -4.76 8.39
N THR A 62 -4.04 -4.92 8.76
CA THR A 62 -3.21 -6.08 8.41
C THR A 62 -3.16 -7.06 9.57
N THR A 63 -3.39 -8.34 9.29
CA THR A 63 -3.31 -9.41 10.28
C THR A 63 -2.04 -10.23 10.09
N VAL A 64 -1.43 -10.62 11.21
CA VAL A 64 -0.34 -11.60 11.23
C VAL A 64 -0.94 -12.96 11.52
N THR A 65 -0.62 -13.95 10.69
CA THR A 65 -1.03 -15.35 10.88
C THR A 65 0.20 -16.20 11.15
N LEU A 66 0.14 -17.06 12.16
CA LEU A 66 1.20 -17.98 12.51
C LEU A 66 0.75 -19.42 12.21
N THR A 67 1.54 -20.14 11.42
CA THR A 67 1.38 -21.57 11.19
C THR A 67 2.61 -22.32 11.66
N ALA A 68 2.45 -23.61 11.95
CA ALA A 68 3.54 -24.49 12.34
C ALA A 68 3.41 -25.82 11.60
N THR A 69 4.50 -26.59 11.50
CA THR A 69 4.44 -27.99 11.07
C THR A 69 3.47 -28.77 11.97
N PRO A 70 2.41 -29.42 11.42
CA PRO A 70 1.31 -29.98 12.21
C PRO A 70 1.72 -31.10 13.17
N SER A 71 2.72 -31.91 12.76
CA SER A 71 3.31 -32.96 13.58
C SER A 71 4.74 -33.20 13.13
N VAL A 72 5.59 -33.62 14.06
CA VAL A 72 6.98 -34.03 13.83
C VAL A 72 7.27 -35.22 14.74
N ALA A 73 8.13 -36.13 14.30
CA ALA A 73 8.65 -37.19 15.16
C ALA A 73 9.66 -36.61 16.17
N GLU A 74 9.94 -37.36 17.24
CA GLU A 74 11.06 -37.09 18.13
C GLU A 74 12.37 -36.98 17.33
N GLY A 75 13.22 -36.02 17.71
CA GLY A 75 14.40 -35.65 16.91
C GLY A 75 14.12 -34.82 15.65
N GLY A 76 12.85 -34.49 15.37
CA GLY A 76 12.44 -33.68 14.23
C GLY A 76 12.63 -32.16 14.43
N THR A 77 12.23 -31.39 13.42
CA THR A 77 12.27 -29.91 13.42
C THR A 77 10.89 -29.33 13.15
N ILE A 78 10.43 -28.44 14.02
CA ILE A 78 9.21 -27.66 13.84
C ILE A 78 9.55 -26.38 13.08
N THR A 79 8.91 -26.16 11.94
CA THR A 79 8.99 -24.88 11.22
C THR A 79 7.79 -24.03 11.58
N TYR A 80 8.03 -22.84 12.10
CA TYR A 80 7.01 -21.81 12.31
C TYR A 80 7.09 -20.78 11.19
N THR A 81 5.94 -20.42 10.62
CA THR A 81 5.83 -19.45 9.54
C THR A 81 4.86 -18.34 9.94
N ALA A 82 5.35 -17.10 9.98
CA ALA A 82 4.50 -15.93 10.14
C ALA A 82 4.21 -15.32 8.77
N THR A 83 2.95 -15.00 8.49
CA THR A 83 2.50 -14.41 7.21
C THR A 83 1.63 -13.20 7.44
N VAL A 84 1.84 -12.16 6.64
CA VAL A 84 1.01 -10.95 6.53
C VAL A 84 0.34 -10.87 5.16
N ASN A 85 -0.73 -10.09 5.03
CA ASN A 85 -1.51 -9.99 3.78
C ASN A 85 -0.95 -9.00 2.74
N ALA A 86 0.14 -8.30 3.06
CA ALA A 86 0.84 -7.40 2.14
C ALA A 86 2.36 -7.39 2.45
N PRO A 87 3.21 -7.09 1.45
CA PRO A 87 4.66 -6.99 1.67
C PRO A 87 5.03 -5.96 2.74
N VAL A 88 6.02 -6.28 3.57
CA VAL A 88 6.51 -5.33 4.58
C VAL A 88 7.23 -4.15 3.92
N THR A 89 6.94 -2.93 4.35
CA THR A 89 7.61 -1.70 3.89
C THR A 89 8.22 -0.93 5.06
N GLY A 90 9.23 -0.09 4.77
CA GLY A 90 9.88 0.77 5.76
C GLY A 90 10.83 0.06 6.72
N SER A 91 10.36 -0.93 7.49
CA SER A 91 11.16 -1.69 8.45
C SER A 91 10.64 -3.12 8.64
N PRO A 92 11.51 -4.10 8.93
CA PRO A 92 11.10 -5.49 9.11
C PRO A 92 10.06 -5.67 10.23
N VAL A 93 9.17 -6.66 10.06
CA VAL A 93 8.26 -7.09 11.13
C VAL A 93 8.94 -8.18 11.95
N ILE A 94 8.96 -8.01 13.27
CA ILE A 94 9.52 -8.99 14.20
C ILE A 94 8.37 -9.62 15.00
N VAL A 95 8.24 -10.94 14.90
CA VAL A 95 7.24 -11.72 15.64
C VAL A 95 7.96 -12.53 16.71
N SER A 96 7.70 -12.20 17.97
CA SER A 96 8.22 -12.94 19.12
C SER A 96 7.27 -14.09 19.48
N LEU A 97 7.81 -15.31 19.51
CA LEU A 97 7.07 -16.51 19.86
C LEU A 97 7.19 -16.78 21.37
N ALA A 98 6.15 -17.38 21.96
CA ALA A 98 6.13 -17.72 23.38
C ALA A 98 7.24 -18.72 23.78
N ASN A 99 7.77 -19.48 22.83
CA ASN A 99 8.92 -20.37 23.03
C ASN A 99 10.28 -19.64 23.02
N GLY A 100 10.28 -18.30 23.01
CA GLY A 100 11.48 -17.46 23.03
C GLY A 100 12.14 -17.25 21.66
N GLN A 101 11.64 -17.89 20.59
CA GLN A 101 12.15 -17.67 19.24
C GLN A 101 11.59 -16.39 18.62
N THR A 102 12.26 -15.90 17.57
CA THR A 102 11.81 -14.77 16.77
C THR A 102 11.69 -15.16 15.30
N ILE A 103 10.64 -14.64 14.65
CA ILE A 103 10.50 -14.67 13.19
C ILE A 103 10.66 -13.23 12.69
N THR A 104 11.54 -13.04 11.72
CA THR A 104 11.67 -11.76 11.01
C THR A 104 11.02 -11.89 9.64
N ILE A 105 10.10 -10.99 9.31
CA ILE A 105 9.59 -10.79 7.95
C ILE A 105 10.33 -9.58 7.37
N PRO A 106 11.27 -9.80 6.42
CA PRO A 106 12.06 -8.72 5.84
C PRO A 106 11.22 -7.75 5.00
N VAL A 107 11.75 -6.54 4.80
CA VAL A 107 11.18 -5.58 3.83
C VAL A 107 11.07 -6.23 2.45
N GLY A 108 9.93 -6.03 1.79
CA GLY A 108 9.60 -6.61 0.49
C GLY A 108 9.05 -8.03 0.55
N GLN A 109 9.01 -8.67 1.72
CA GLN A 109 8.44 -9.99 1.92
C GLN A 109 7.11 -9.93 2.66
N SER A 110 6.27 -10.95 2.46
CA SER A 110 5.02 -11.13 3.19
C SER A 110 5.07 -12.28 4.20
N SER A 111 6.20 -12.99 4.28
CA SER A 111 6.38 -14.10 5.21
C SER A 111 7.81 -14.21 5.73
N GLY A 112 7.93 -14.86 6.88
CA GLY A 112 9.19 -15.21 7.52
C GLY A 112 9.06 -16.54 8.25
N THR A 113 10.17 -17.22 8.48
CA THR A 113 10.20 -18.53 9.16
C THR A 113 11.23 -18.59 10.27
N THR A 114 11.01 -19.48 11.22
CA THR A 114 12.01 -19.92 12.21
C THR A 114 11.82 -21.40 12.53
N THR A 115 12.84 -22.06 13.06
CA THR A 115 12.83 -23.52 13.28
C THR A 115 13.24 -23.89 14.70
N GLY A 116 12.43 -24.70 15.38
CA GLY A 116 12.73 -25.29 16.67
C GLY A 116 13.04 -26.79 16.57
N ALA A 117 14.06 -27.27 17.28
CA ALA A 117 14.36 -28.70 17.37
C ALA A 117 13.50 -29.38 18.43
N VAL A 118 13.07 -30.62 18.16
CA VAL A 118 12.42 -31.49 19.14
C VAL A 118 13.44 -32.49 19.65
N THR A 119 13.65 -32.53 20.97
CA THR A 119 14.57 -33.49 21.58
C THR A 119 13.97 -34.89 21.58
N ASN A 120 14.81 -35.89 21.35
CA ASN A 120 14.47 -37.28 21.62
C ASN A 120 14.79 -37.59 23.09
N ASP A 121 13.86 -38.14 23.85
CA ASP A 121 14.17 -38.65 25.19
C ASP A 121 14.71 -40.08 25.05
N VAL A 122 15.95 -40.29 25.53
CA VAL A 122 16.61 -41.60 25.57
C VAL A 122 16.57 -42.14 26.98
#